data_AF-A0A940L364-F1
#
_entry.id   AF-A0A940L364-F1
#
_cell.length_a   1.000
_cell.length_b   1.000
_cell.length_c   1.000
_cell.angle_alpha   90.00
_cell.angle_beta   90.00
_cell.angle_gamma   90.00
#
_symmetry.space_group_name_H-M   'P 1'
#
loop_
_entity.id
_entity.type
_entity.pdbx_description
1 polymer ?
#
loop_
_entity_poly.entity_id
_entity_poly.type
_entity_poly.pdbx_seq_one_letter_code
_entity_poly.pdbx_strand_id
1 'polypeptide(L)'
;MTVVEILVVLGIVGVVALGNAVFIANFNKELKETENVSQEQSELAILNVSAVNILKKSAASFNKLNLADDSNRNFFDYYPDVPFSTLQEVASGFEKRSFTIKAGQTNRYFYLIQSEEADYDSLVYDPMYAYSQASPAPNKFVSGTVEYRGLNSIAKLTGIGGAPNAGTMTKVFQKRWENGKMFLLSCPTYLRPVIGGNINVLQPPRFASFLGKVAGVDLIPVNTSETRVPYFNVNPTTLTTYTSVDRYLRQLPTVGGAAPFVKVEPVKLVRFQLRTAKTPGLADLYWQELVNGEYVDKAQLIANVKSVSFTRKAITLPLISMEVEQ
;
A
#
# COMPACT_ATOMS: atom_id res chain seq x y z
N MET A 1 -29.99 49.39 59.86
CA MET A 1 -28.85 49.00 59.00
C MET A 1 -27.70 49.94 59.32
N THR A 2 -26.70 49.45 60.04
CA THR A 2 -25.55 50.23 60.49
C THR A 2 -24.46 50.26 59.42
N VAL A 3 -23.61 51.29 59.39
CA VAL A 3 -22.50 51.43 58.43
C VAL A 3 -21.57 50.19 58.43
N VAL A 4 -21.48 49.53 59.59
CA VAL A 4 -20.72 48.28 59.77
C VAL A 4 -21.34 47.11 59.00
N GLU A 5 -22.67 46.97 58.99
CA GLU A 5 -23.36 45.92 58.22
C GLU A 5 -23.18 46.09 56.71
N ILE A 6 -23.17 47.33 56.21
CA ILE A 6 -22.96 47.61 54.78
C ILE A 6 -21.53 47.25 54.35
N LEU A 7 -20.53 47.56 55.18
CA LEU A 7 -19.13 47.22 54.92
C LEU A 7 -18.87 45.70 54.95
N VAL A 8 -19.49 44.98 55.87
CA VAL A 8 -19.40 43.51 55.94
C VAL A 8 -20.07 42.87 54.72
N VAL A 9 -21.25 43.35 54.31
CA VAL A 9 -21.94 42.86 53.11
C VAL A 9 -21.13 43.13 51.84
N LEU A 10 -20.55 44.33 51.69
CA LEU A 10 -19.67 44.65 50.54
C LEU A 10 -18.38 43.82 50.53
N GLY A 11 -17.79 43.56 51.70
CA GLY A 11 -16.62 42.69 51.82
C GLY A 11 -16.93 41.24 51.42
N ILE A 12 -18.06 40.69 51.87
CA ILE A 12 -18.50 39.34 51.52
C ILE A 12 -18.83 39.25 50.02
N VAL A 13 -19.54 40.25 49.46
CA VAL A 13 -19.86 40.29 48.02
C VAL A 13 -18.59 40.38 47.17
N GLY A 14 -17.59 41.16 47.59
CA GLY A 14 -16.30 41.26 46.90
C GLY A 14 -15.51 39.94 46.91
N VAL A 15 -15.47 39.25 48.05
CA VAL A 15 -14.79 37.94 48.16
C VAL A 15 -15.51 36.87 47.35
N VAL A 16 -16.85 36.86 47.35
CA VAL A 16 -17.65 35.92 46.55
C VAL A 16 -17.50 36.21 45.05
N ALA A 17 -17.48 37.48 44.64
CA ALA A 17 -17.27 37.85 43.24
C ALA A 17 -15.87 37.48 42.75
N LEU A 18 -14.83 37.72 43.56
CA LEU A 18 -13.45 37.30 43.25
C LEU A 18 -13.31 35.77 43.23
N GLY A 19 -13.92 35.08 44.19
CA GLY A 19 -13.97 33.62 44.23
C GLY A 19 -14.65 33.03 42.98
N ASN A 20 -15.77 33.61 42.54
CA ASN A 20 -16.44 33.22 41.30
C ASN A 20 -15.61 33.54 40.06
N ALA A 21 -14.94 34.68 40.00
CA ALA A 21 -14.09 35.03 38.86
C ALA A 21 -12.89 34.08 38.72
N VAL A 22 -12.24 33.75 39.84
CA VAL A 22 -11.13 32.77 39.87
C VAL A 22 -11.63 31.38 39.52
N PHE A 23 -12.79 30.97 40.05
CA PHE A 23 -13.42 29.70 39.72
C PHE A 23 -13.76 29.61 38.22
N ILE A 24 -14.38 30.64 37.62
CA ILE A 24 -14.71 30.67 36.19
C ILE A 24 -13.44 30.64 35.33
N ALA A 25 -12.38 31.35 35.73
CA ALA A 25 -11.11 31.35 35.01
C ALA A 25 -10.45 29.96 35.03
N ASN A 26 -10.41 29.32 36.20
CA ASN A 26 -9.86 27.97 36.36
C ASN A 26 -10.72 26.92 35.64
N PHE A 27 -12.04 27.01 35.78
CA PHE A 27 -13.00 26.12 35.11
C PHE A 27 -12.91 26.22 33.59
N ASN A 28 -12.80 27.42 33.03
CA ASN A 28 -12.62 27.61 31.58
C ASN A 28 -11.27 27.08 31.08
N LYS A 29 -10.22 27.18 31.92
CA LYS A 29 -8.92 26.60 31.59
C LYS A 29 -8.98 25.07 31.58
N GLU A 30 -9.55 24.46 32.61
CA GLU A 30 -9.75 23.01 32.72
C GLU A 30 -10.70 22.47 31.63
N LEU A 31 -11.77 23.20 31.30
CA LEU A 31 -12.65 22.86 30.18
C LEU A 31 -11.91 22.85 28.86
N LYS A 32 -11.10 23.87 28.57
CA LYS A 32 -10.29 23.91 27.35
C LYS A 32 -9.25 22.80 27.32
N GLU A 33 -8.57 22.53 28.42
CA GLU A 33 -7.62 21.42 28.51
C GLU A 33 -8.32 20.06 28.30
N THR A 34 -9.49 19.86 28.91
CA THR A 34 -10.29 18.64 28.76
C THR A 34 -10.86 18.49 27.35
N GLU A 35 -11.35 19.57 26.75
CA GLU A 35 -11.86 19.60 25.38
C GLU A 35 -10.75 19.29 24.38
N ASN A 36 -9.56 19.88 24.55
CA ASN A 36 -8.40 19.59 23.70
C ASN A 36 -7.98 18.11 23.81
N VAL A 37 -7.87 17.57 25.03
CA VAL A 37 -7.52 16.14 25.24
C VAL A 37 -8.60 15.23 24.63
N SER A 38 -9.88 15.59 24.75
CA SER A 38 -10.99 14.82 24.17
C SER A 38 -10.99 14.87 22.64
N GLN A 39 -10.71 16.03 22.05
CA GLN A 39 -10.58 16.20 20.60
C GLN A 39 -9.38 15.41 20.06
N GLU A 40 -8.21 15.51 20.70
CA GLU A 40 -7.00 14.76 20.33
C GLU A 40 -7.25 13.24 20.36
N GLN A 41 -7.93 12.73 21.40
CA GLN A 41 -8.30 11.31 21.47
C GLN A 41 -9.28 10.89 20.37
N SER A 42 -10.23 11.76 20.03
CA SER A 42 -11.18 11.52 18.93
C SER A 42 -10.48 11.47 17.58
N GLU A 43 -9.59 12.43 17.30
CA GLU A 43 -8.78 12.48 16.08
C GLU A 43 -7.88 11.26 15.95
N LEU A 44 -7.21 10.85 17.04
CA LEU A 44 -6.39 9.63 17.06
C LEU A 44 -7.23 8.36 16.83
N ALA A 45 -8.46 8.30 17.34
CA ALA A 45 -9.36 7.18 17.08
C ALA A 45 -9.78 7.10 15.60
N ILE A 46 -10.14 8.24 14.99
CA ILE A 46 -10.47 8.33 13.56
C ILE A 46 -9.26 7.98 12.70
N LEU A 47 -8.08 8.49 13.06
CA LEU A 47 -6.81 8.15 12.43
C LEU A 47 -6.57 6.65 12.48
N ASN A 48 -6.71 6.02 13.65
CA ASN A 48 -6.47 4.59 13.83
C ASN A 48 -7.39 3.76 12.93
N VAL A 49 -8.68 4.06 12.89
CA VAL A 49 -9.63 3.35 12.00
C VAL A 49 -9.26 3.53 10.54
N SER A 50 -8.97 4.76 10.12
CA SER A 50 -8.62 5.09 8.74
C SER A 50 -7.31 4.43 8.31
N ALA A 51 -6.27 4.54 9.14
CA ALA A 51 -4.96 3.96 8.90
C ALA A 51 -5.02 2.44 8.84
N VAL A 52 -5.75 1.79 9.75
CA VAL A 52 -5.94 0.34 9.72
C VAL A 52 -6.63 -0.10 8.43
N ASN A 53 -7.68 0.61 7.98
CA ASN A 53 -8.37 0.27 6.73
C ASN A 53 -7.47 0.46 5.50
N ILE A 54 -6.62 1.49 5.50
CA ILE A 54 -5.63 1.74 4.44
C ILE A 54 -4.54 0.65 4.45
N LEU A 55 -3.97 0.34 5.62
CA LEU A 55 -2.86 -0.59 5.78
C LEU A 55 -3.27 -2.06 5.59
N LYS A 56 -4.50 -2.45 5.94
CA LYS A 56 -5.01 -3.81 5.68
C LYS A 56 -5.01 -4.18 4.19
N LYS A 57 -5.22 -3.21 3.30
CA LYS A 57 -5.18 -3.41 1.84
C LYS A 57 -3.77 -3.52 1.27
N SER A 58 -2.72 -3.41 2.09
CA SER A 58 -1.31 -3.39 1.64
C SER A 58 -0.70 -4.76 1.33
N ALA A 59 -1.44 -5.85 1.46
CA ALA A 59 -0.93 -7.22 1.26
C ALA A 59 -0.20 -7.39 -0.09
N ALA A 60 -0.67 -6.70 -1.14
CA ALA A 60 -0.07 -6.70 -2.47
C ALA A 60 1.37 -6.14 -2.50
N SER A 61 1.77 -5.35 -1.50
CA SER A 61 3.09 -4.71 -1.40
C SER A 61 4.21 -5.67 -0.99
N PHE A 62 3.90 -6.67 -0.14
CA PHE A 62 4.89 -7.57 0.42
C PHE A 62 5.59 -8.38 -0.67
N ASN A 63 6.92 -8.44 -0.59
CA ASN A 63 7.82 -9.08 -1.55
C ASN A 63 7.77 -8.52 -2.99
N LYS A 64 7.05 -7.41 -3.22
CA LYS A 64 6.91 -6.79 -4.55
C LYS A 64 7.41 -5.35 -4.61
N LEU A 65 7.28 -4.57 -3.54
CA LEU A 65 7.87 -3.24 -3.43
C LEU A 65 9.27 -3.30 -2.81
N ASN A 66 10.12 -2.36 -3.21
CA ASN A 66 11.41 -2.10 -2.58
C ASN A 66 11.38 -0.72 -1.90
N LEU A 67 11.26 -0.71 -0.57
CA LEU A 67 11.28 0.50 0.23
C LEU A 67 12.31 0.33 1.35
N ALA A 68 13.40 1.10 1.29
CA ALA A 68 14.41 1.06 2.34
C ALA A 68 13.83 1.61 3.66
N ASP A 69 13.95 0.81 4.71
CA ASP A 69 13.54 1.14 6.08
C ASP A 69 14.59 2.01 6.79
N ASP A 70 14.37 2.31 8.07
CA ASP A 70 15.31 3.13 8.86
C ASP A 70 16.68 2.44 9.06
N SER A 71 16.75 1.12 8.87
CA SER A 71 17.97 0.30 8.93
C SER A 71 18.55 -0.04 7.55
N ASN A 72 18.09 0.63 6.49
CA ASN A 72 18.48 0.40 5.10
C ASN A 72 18.22 -1.03 4.58
N ARG A 73 17.22 -1.72 5.14
CA ARG A 73 16.71 -3.01 4.65
C ARG A 73 15.38 -2.80 3.94
N ASN A 74 14.96 -3.72 3.08
CA ASN A 74 13.65 -3.59 2.45
C ASN A 74 12.52 -3.85 3.47
N PHE A 75 11.68 -2.85 3.69
CA PHE A 75 10.56 -2.90 4.63
C PHE A 75 9.54 -3.99 4.27
N PHE A 76 9.36 -4.26 2.97
CA PHE A 76 8.36 -5.21 2.45
C PHE A 76 8.86 -6.64 2.32
N ASP A 77 10.09 -6.95 2.71
CA ASP A 77 10.58 -8.33 2.74
C ASP A 77 9.76 -9.17 3.73
N TYR A 78 9.24 -10.29 3.26
CA TYR A 78 8.29 -11.15 3.98
C TYR A 78 8.65 -12.63 3.81
N TYR A 79 8.73 -13.36 4.92
CA TYR A 79 9.13 -14.77 4.97
C TYR A 79 7.98 -15.60 5.53
N PRO A 80 7.06 -16.09 4.67
CA PRO A 80 5.93 -16.91 5.08
C PRO A 80 6.30 -18.35 5.44
N ASP A 81 7.43 -18.83 4.91
CA ASP A 81 7.82 -20.24 4.85
C ASP A 81 8.88 -20.63 5.89
N VAL A 82 9.44 -19.67 6.62
CA VAL A 82 10.49 -19.91 7.62
C VAL A 82 10.08 -19.33 8.97
N PRO A 83 10.14 -20.13 10.06
CA PRO A 83 9.91 -19.63 11.41
C PRO A 83 10.87 -18.49 11.77
N PHE A 84 10.38 -17.54 12.56
CA PHE A 84 11.16 -16.38 12.96
C PHE A 84 12.43 -16.74 13.75
N SER A 85 12.36 -17.76 14.62
CA SER A 85 13.50 -18.25 15.40
C SER A 85 14.66 -18.71 14.51
N THR A 86 14.35 -19.47 13.46
CA THR A 86 15.34 -19.96 12.49
C THR A 86 16.03 -18.81 11.75
N LEU A 87 15.31 -17.73 11.44
CA LEU A 87 15.94 -16.57 10.78
C LEU A 87 16.88 -15.82 11.74
N GLN A 88 16.49 -15.67 13.01
CA GLN A 88 17.33 -15.01 14.02
C GLN A 88 18.65 -15.76 14.29
N GLU A 89 18.62 -17.10 14.24
CA GLU A 89 19.81 -17.93 14.45
C GLU A 89 20.83 -17.77 13.31
N VAL A 90 20.36 -17.56 12.07
CA VAL A 90 21.23 -17.58 10.88
C VAL A 90 21.76 -16.19 10.51
N ALA A 91 21.02 -15.10 10.78
CA ALA A 91 21.59 -13.75 10.64
C ALA A 91 20.95 -12.70 11.55
N SER A 92 21.75 -11.74 11.98
CA SER A 92 21.29 -10.59 12.76
C SER A 92 20.50 -9.58 11.90
N GLY A 93 19.50 -8.94 12.52
CA GLY A 93 18.65 -7.91 11.90
C GLY A 93 17.47 -8.41 11.04
N PHE A 94 17.07 -9.66 11.19
CA PHE A 94 15.76 -10.15 10.74
C PHE A 94 14.59 -9.73 11.67
N GLU A 95 14.85 -8.76 12.54
CA GLU A 95 13.95 -8.24 13.57
C GLU A 95 12.83 -7.35 13.02
N LYS A 96 12.21 -6.57 13.93
CA LYS A 96 11.25 -5.49 13.65
C LYS A 96 11.73 -4.62 12.48
N ARG A 97 10.81 -4.25 11.59
CA ARG A 97 11.05 -3.22 10.57
C ARG A 97 10.41 -1.92 11.03
N SER A 98 11.10 -0.79 10.86
CA SER A 98 10.56 0.54 11.11
C SER A 98 10.88 1.48 9.97
N PHE A 99 9.90 2.30 9.59
CA PHE A 99 10.08 3.38 8.64
C PHE A 99 9.48 4.64 9.26
N THR A 100 10.34 5.60 9.59
CA THR A 100 9.93 6.82 10.30
C THR A 100 10.01 8.02 9.36
N ILE A 101 8.94 8.82 9.29
CA ILE A 101 8.90 10.11 8.62
C ILE A 101 8.85 11.19 9.71
N LYS A 102 9.79 12.13 9.71
CA LYS A 102 9.83 13.25 10.68
C LYS A 102 9.40 14.56 10.02
N ALA A 103 8.82 15.46 10.80
CA ALA A 103 8.53 16.82 10.38
C ALA A 103 9.81 17.50 9.84
N GLY A 104 9.69 18.21 8.73
CA GLY A 104 10.82 18.84 8.04
C GLY A 104 11.56 17.94 7.02
N GLN A 105 11.27 16.64 6.94
CA GLN A 105 11.82 15.78 5.88
C GLN A 105 10.99 15.90 4.59
N THR A 106 11.52 16.60 3.59
CA THR A 106 10.75 16.95 2.37
C THR A 106 10.66 15.84 1.31
N ASN A 107 11.45 14.76 1.43
CA ASN A 107 11.56 13.69 0.42
C ASN A 107 11.45 12.26 0.98
N ARG A 108 10.80 12.09 2.14
CA ARG A 108 10.59 10.76 2.74
C ARG A 108 9.11 10.42 2.72
N TYR A 109 8.74 9.37 1.98
CA TYR A 109 7.36 8.93 1.82
C TYR A 109 7.25 7.44 2.07
N PHE A 110 6.15 7.02 2.69
CA PHE A 110 5.84 5.61 2.86
C PHE A 110 4.88 5.17 1.76
N TYR A 111 5.32 4.29 0.87
CA TYR A 111 4.57 3.87 -0.32
C TYR A 111 3.89 2.51 -0.11
N LEU A 112 2.72 2.33 -0.71
CA LEU A 112 1.98 1.06 -0.69
C LEU A 112 1.31 0.80 -2.03
N ILE A 113 1.18 -0.48 -2.37
CA ILE A 113 0.21 -0.98 -3.33
C ILE A 113 -1.00 -1.45 -2.53
N GLN A 114 -2.16 -0.88 -2.84
CA GLN A 114 -3.44 -1.31 -2.28
C GLN A 114 -4.21 -2.13 -3.29
N SER A 115 -4.67 -3.31 -2.85
CA SER A 115 -5.67 -4.08 -3.59
C SER A 115 -7.01 -3.34 -3.59
N GLU A 116 -7.66 -3.29 -4.75
CA GLU A 116 -9.03 -2.79 -4.91
C GLU A 116 -10.05 -3.93 -4.99
N GLU A 117 -9.70 -5.13 -4.52
CA GLU A 117 -10.57 -6.32 -4.54
C GLU A 117 -11.88 -6.17 -3.75
N ALA A 118 -11.96 -5.17 -2.86
CA ALA A 118 -13.21 -4.85 -2.16
C ALA A 118 -14.22 -4.14 -3.08
N ASP A 119 -13.72 -3.46 -4.11
CA ASP A 119 -14.50 -2.59 -4.99
C ASP A 119 -14.66 -3.20 -6.39
N TYR A 120 -13.77 -4.13 -6.78
CA TYR A 120 -13.75 -4.81 -8.07
C TYR A 120 -13.33 -6.27 -7.90
N ASP A 121 -13.89 -7.18 -8.70
CA ASP A 121 -13.48 -8.59 -8.69
C ASP A 121 -12.01 -8.76 -9.09
N SER A 122 -11.40 -9.90 -8.73
CA SER A 122 -10.15 -10.37 -9.33
C SER A 122 -10.39 -11.51 -10.31
N LEU A 123 -9.50 -11.64 -11.29
CA LEU A 123 -9.64 -12.63 -12.36
C LEU A 123 -8.49 -13.64 -12.29
N VAL A 124 -8.83 -14.93 -12.28
CA VAL A 124 -7.87 -15.98 -12.60
C VAL A 124 -7.79 -16.10 -14.12
N TYR A 125 -6.67 -15.67 -14.69
CA TYR A 125 -6.43 -15.56 -16.12
C TYR A 125 -5.56 -16.71 -16.61
N ASP A 126 -6.03 -17.38 -17.67
CA ASP A 126 -5.24 -18.34 -18.42
C ASP A 126 -4.38 -17.59 -19.46
N PRO A 127 -3.04 -17.68 -19.39
CA PRO A 127 -2.15 -17.04 -20.35
C PRO A 127 -2.46 -17.35 -21.81
N MET A 128 -3.01 -18.53 -22.12
CA MET A 128 -3.39 -18.92 -23.49
C MET A 128 -4.30 -17.87 -24.14
N TYR A 129 -5.14 -17.21 -23.35
CA TYR A 129 -6.08 -16.21 -23.85
C TYR A 129 -5.41 -14.92 -24.35
N ALA A 130 -4.14 -14.69 -24.04
CA ALA A 130 -3.41 -13.52 -24.54
C ALA A 130 -2.83 -13.74 -25.94
N TYR A 131 -2.92 -14.96 -26.48
CA TYR A 131 -2.27 -15.35 -27.72
C TYR A 131 -3.27 -15.78 -28.79
N SER A 132 -2.90 -15.56 -30.04
CA SER A 132 -3.55 -16.19 -31.18
C SER A 132 -2.57 -17.12 -31.89
N GLN A 133 -3.08 -18.17 -32.50
CA GLN A 133 -2.29 -19.02 -33.38
C GLN A 133 -1.84 -18.23 -34.60
N ALA A 134 -0.53 -18.11 -34.80
CA ALA A 134 0.06 -17.46 -35.97
C ALA A 134 0.33 -18.47 -37.10
N SER A 135 0.79 -19.67 -36.74
CA SER A 135 0.85 -20.81 -37.66
C SER A 135 0.47 -22.11 -36.95
N PRO A 136 -0.28 -23.00 -37.62
CA PRO A 136 -0.60 -24.29 -37.05
C PRO A 136 0.63 -25.16 -36.89
N ALA A 137 0.59 -26.01 -35.86
CA ALA A 137 1.56 -27.06 -35.67
C ALA A 137 1.51 -27.98 -36.90
N PRO A 138 2.64 -28.19 -37.63
CA PRO A 138 2.62 -29.04 -38.81
C PRO A 138 2.33 -30.51 -38.47
N ASN A 139 2.59 -30.93 -37.23
CA ASN A 139 2.18 -32.23 -36.69
C ASN A 139 2.18 -32.18 -35.14
N LYS A 140 1.82 -33.30 -34.49
CA LYS A 140 1.71 -33.41 -33.02
C LYS A 140 3.05 -33.31 -32.26
N PHE A 141 4.18 -33.40 -32.96
CA PHE A 141 5.53 -33.41 -32.38
C PHE A 141 6.29 -32.09 -32.57
N VAL A 142 5.74 -31.17 -33.38
CA VAL A 142 6.35 -29.87 -33.68
C VAL A 142 5.39 -28.78 -33.26
N SER A 143 5.81 -27.92 -32.35
CA SER A 143 4.99 -26.81 -31.88
C SER A 143 4.65 -25.85 -33.03
N GLY A 144 3.39 -25.40 -33.07
CA GLY A 144 2.99 -24.26 -33.90
C GLY A 144 3.54 -22.95 -33.33
N THR A 145 3.36 -21.85 -34.05
CA THR A 145 3.74 -20.52 -33.55
C THR A 145 2.53 -19.78 -33.00
N VAL A 146 2.75 -19.05 -31.90
CA VAL A 146 1.74 -18.21 -31.26
C VAL A 146 2.21 -16.77 -31.23
N GLU A 147 1.32 -15.85 -31.58
CA GLU A 147 1.54 -14.41 -31.57
C GLU A 147 0.79 -13.78 -30.40
N TYR A 148 1.47 -12.89 -29.67
CA TYR A 148 0.88 -12.17 -28.56
C TYR A 148 -0.09 -11.09 -29.06
N ARG A 149 -1.32 -11.09 -28.55
CA ARG A 149 -2.39 -10.14 -28.93
C ARG A 149 -2.75 -9.14 -27.83
N GLY A 150 -2.25 -9.32 -26.61
CA GLY A 150 -2.61 -8.51 -25.45
C GLY A 150 -3.53 -9.25 -24.49
N LEU A 151 -3.58 -8.77 -23.25
CA LEU A 151 -4.43 -9.33 -22.19
C LEU A 151 -5.93 -9.21 -22.49
N ASN A 152 -6.33 -8.15 -23.17
CA ASN A 152 -7.71 -7.84 -23.51
C ASN A 152 -8.09 -8.25 -24.94
N SER A 153 -7.57 -9.39 -25.42
CA SER A 153 -7.67 -9.79 -26.83
C SER A 153 -8.86 -10.69 -27.17
N ILE A 154 -9.46 -11.40 -26.21
CA ILE A 154 -10.56 -12.33 -26.52
C ILE A 154 -11.93 -11.68 -26.36
N ALA A 155 -12.62 -11.51 -27.48
CA ALA A 155 -14.02 -11.06 -27.53
C ALA A 155 -15.04 -12.14 -27.13
N LYS A 156 -14.65 -13.43 -27.07
CA LYS A 156 -15.59 -14.57 -26.98
C LYS A 156 -15.93 -15.05 -25.56
N LEU A 157 -15.39 -14.43 -24.51
CA LEU A 157 -15.92 -14.70 -23.17
C LEU A 157 -17.29 -14.04 -23.04
N THR A 158 -18.33 -14.83 -22.76
CA THR A 158 -19.66 -14.33 -22.43
C THR A 158 -19.60 -13.75 -21.01
N GLY A 159 -19.55 -12.43 -20.90
CA GLY A 159 -19.57 -11.70 -19.62
C GLY A 159 -20.73 -10.70 -19.59
N ILE A 160 -21.07 -10.24 -18.39
CA ILE A 160 -22.28 -9.41 -18.12
C ILE A 160 -22.04 -7.92 -18.47
N GLY A 161 -20.80 -7.50 -18.70
CA GLY A 161 -20.42 -6.11 -19.00
C GLY A 161 -19.71 -5.95 -20.35
N GLY A 162 -19.82 -4.75 -20.95
CA GLY A 162 -19.15 -4.37 -22.20
C GLY A 162 -19.97 -4.66 -23.47
N ALA A 163 -19.52 -4.10 -24.60
CA ALA A 163 -20.11 -4.38 -25.92
C ALA A 163 -19.90 -5.86 -26.32
N PRO A 164 -20.70 -6.43 -27.25
CA PRO A 164 -20.58 -7.84 -27.67
C PRO A 164 -19.16 -8.28 -28.06
N ASN A 165 -18.35 -7.34 -28.59
CA ASN A 165 -16.98 -7.56 -29.03
C ASN A 165 -15.90 -7.07 -28.04
N ALA A 166 -16.27 -6.70 -26.81
CA ALA A 166 -15.32 -6.28 -25.79
C ALA A 166 -14.41 -7.45 -25.38
N GLY A 167 -13.12 -7.16 -25.19
CA GLY A 167 -12.15 -8.15 -24.72
C GLY A 167 -12.41 -8.61 -23.28
N THR A 168 -11.78 -9.72 -22.89
CA THR A 168 -11.89 -10.34 -21.56
C THR A 168 -11.78 -9.36 -20.40
N MET A 169 -10.76 -8.51 -20.41
CA MET A 169 -10.50 -7.60 -19.30
C MET A 169 -11.57 -6.51 -19.20
N THR A 170 -12.03 -5.98 -20.34
CA THR A 170 -13.14 -5.02 -20.35
C THR A 170 -14.44 -5.64 -19.87
N LYS A 171 -14.69 -6.93 -20.17
CA LYS A 171 -15.92 -7.61 -19.72
C LYS A 171 -15.94 -7.84 -18.21
N VAL A 172 -14.80 -8.21 -17.63
CA VAL A 172 -14.69 -8.48 -16.19
C VAL A 172 -14.56 -7.19 -15.38
N PHE A 173 -13.61 -6.32 -15.75
CA PHE A 173 -13.29 -5.13 -14.97
C PHE A 173 -14.08 -3.88 -15.40
N GLN A 174 -14.82 -3.94 -16.51
CA GLN A 174 -15.67 -2.84 -17.00
C GLN A 174 -14.90 -1.50 -17.08
N LYS A 175 -15.42 -0.45 -16.44
CA LYS A 175 -14.80 0.89 -16.37
C LYS A 175 -13.43 0.89 -15.69
N ARG A 176 -13.06 -0.15 -14.94
CA ARG A 176 -11.76 -0.24 -14.28
C ARG A 176 -10.62 -0.64 -15.22
N TRP A 177 -10.94 -1.23 -16.38
CA TRP A 177 -9.99 -1.41 -17.49
C TRP A 177 -9.98 -0.17 -18.39
N GLU A 178 -9.32 0.88 -17.92
CA GLU A 178 -9.20 2.17 -18.60
C GLU A 178 -7.73 2.61 -18.61
N ASN A 179 -7.30 3.32 -19.67
CA ASN A 179 -5.93 3.79 -19.82
C ASN A 179 -5.40 4.50 -18.56
N GLY A 180 -4.17 4.15 -18.16
CA GLY A 180 -3.52 4.70 -16.97
C GLY A 180 -3.92 4.04 -15.65
N LYS A 181 -5.01 3.26 -15.60
CA LYS A 181 -5.35 2.48 -14.41
C LYS A 181 -4.38 1.31 -14.23
N MET A 182 -4.11 0.94 -12.98
CA MET A 182 -3.07 -0.04 -12.67
C MET A 182 -3.65 -1.41 -12.34
N PHE A 183 -2.95 -2.46 -12.76
CA PHE A 183 -3.26 -3.84 -12.46
C PHE A 183 -1.98 -4.57 -12.06
N LEU A 184 -2.14 -5.50 -11.15
CA LEU A 184 -1.10 -6.41 -10.71
C LEU A 184 -1.42 -7.80 -11.24
N LEU A 185 -0.49 -8.34 -12.02
CA LEU A 185 -0.49 -9.75 -12.40
C LEU A 185 0.38 -10.49 -11.39
N SER A 186 -0.11 -11.60 -10.84
CA SER A 186 0.69 -12.44 -9.95
C SER A 186 0.43 -13.91 -10.20
N CYS A 187 1.50 -14.70 -10.20
CA CYS A 187 1.41 -16.14 -10.13
C CYS A 187 1.53 -16.53 -8.64
N PRO A 188 0.54 -17.23 -8.05
CA PRO A 188 0.47 -17.49 -6.61
C PRO A 188 1.43 -18.62 -6.18
N THR A 189 2.70 -18.52 -6.53
CA THR A 189 3.76 -19.46 -6.13
C THR A 189 4.96 -18.69 -5.60
N TYR A 190 5.32 -18.95 -4.35
CA TYR A 190 6.50 -18.40 -3.71
C TYR A 190 7.75 -19.12 -4.22
N LEU A 191 8.67 -18.36 -4.80
CA LEU A 191 9.93 -18.88 -5.29
C LEU A 191 11.08 -18.06 -4.75
N ARG A 192 12.16 -18.75 -4.42
CA ARG A 192 13.40 -18.11 -4.00
C ARG A 192 14.36 -18.01 -5.18
N PRO A 193 15.22 -17.00 -5.18
CA PRO A 193 16.29 -16.89 -6.17
C PRO A 193 17.23 -18.08 -6.07
N VAL A 194 17.61 -18.59 -7.24
CA VAL A 194 18.56 -19.69 -7.38
C VAL A 194 19.88 -19.09 -7.82
N ILE A 195 20.88 -19.12 -6.92
CA ILE A 195 22.20 -18.53 -7.17
C ILE A 195 23.20 -19.68 -7.21
N GLY A 196 23.86 -19.87 -8.36
CA GLY A 196 24.82 -20.97 -8.53
C GLY A 196 24.21 -22.37 -8.36
N GLY A 197 22.93 -22.54 -8.70
CA GLY A 197 22.21 -23.81 -8.57
C GLY A 197 21.66 -24.10 -7.17
N ASN A 198 21.96 -23.25 -6.17
CA ASN A 198 21.47 -23.40 -4.80
C ASN A 198 20.38 -22.38 -4.48
N ILE A 199 19.38 -22.81 -3.70
CA ILE A 199 18.32 -21.95 -3.20
C ILE A 199 18.87 -21.11 -2.05
N ASN A 200 18.75 -19.79 -2.14
CA ASN A 200 19.17 -18.89 -1.05
C ASN A 200 18.03 -18.68 -0.03
N VAL A 201 18.13 -19.36 1.11
CA VAL A 201 17.15 -19.26 2.22
C VAL A 201 17.19 -17.89 2.92
N LEU A 202 18.26 -17.12 2.76
CA LEU A 202 18.38 -15.78 3.33
C LEU A 202 17.70 -14.69 2.49
N GLN A 203 17.34 -14.95 1.23
CA GLN A 203 16.60 -14.00 0.41
C GLN A 203 15.10 -14.32 0.45
N PRO A 204 14.21 -13.31 0.65
CA PRO A 204 12.78 -13.56 0.82
C PRO A 204 12.21 -14.22 -0.43
N PRO A 205 11.28 -15.18 -0.29
CA PRO A 205 10.59 -15.75 -1.44
C PRO A 205 9.72 -14.69 -2.10
N ARG A 206 9.63 -14.69 -3.42
CA ARG A 206 8.83 -13.72 -4.19
C ARG A 206 7.87 -14.44 -5.13
N PHE A 207 6.78 -13.76 -5.44
CA PHE A 207 5.90 -14.16 -6.53
C PHE A 207 6.45 -13.64 -7.86
N ALA A 208 6.31 -14.43 -8.92
CA ALA A 208 6.41 -13.88 -10.27
C ALA A 208 5.26 -12.90 -10.45
N SER A 209 5.58 -11.61 -10.49
CA SER A 209 4.59 -10.55 -10.55
C SER A 209 4.94 -9.46 -11.55
N PHE A 210 3.89 -8.85 -12.10
CA PHE A 210 3.98 -7.78 -13.07
C PHE A 210 3.00 -6.67 -12.69
N LEU A 211 3.54 -5.52 -12.27
CA LEU A 211 2.77 -4.30 -12.07
C LEU A 211 2.80 -3.47 -13.35
N GLY A 212 1.62 -3.23 -13.91
CA GLY A 212 1.46 -2.51 -15.16
C GLY A 212 0.28 -1.53 -15.12
N LYS A 213 0.33 -0.55 -16.02
CA LYS A 213 -0.76 0.40 -16.30
C LYS A 213 -1.41 0.06 -17.63
N VAL A 214 -2.73 0.16 -17.71
CA VAL A 214 -3.48 -0.12 -18.94
C VAL A 214 -3.07 0.85 -20.04
N ALA A 215 -2.78 0.29 -21.21
CA ALA A 215 -2.56 0.99 -22.46
C ALA A 215 -3.27 0.20 -23.58
N GLY A 216 -4.53 0.56 -23.85
CA GLY A 216 -5.38 -0.10 -24.83
C GLY A 216 -5.74 -1.54 -24.42
N VAL A 217 -5.17 -2.51 -25.15
CA VAL A 217 -5.49 -3.94 -24.96
C VAL A 217 -4.53 -4.67 -24.01
N ASP A 218 -3.53 -3.98 -23.49
CA ASP A 218 -2.49 -4.59 -22.65
C ASP A 218 -2.04 -3.67 -21.51
N LEU A 219 -1.10 -4.14 -20.69
CA LEU A 219 -0.42 -3.39 -19.65
C LEU A 219 1.00 -3.03 -20.08
N ILE A 220 1.38 -1.76 -19.91
CA ILE A 220 2.77 -1.33 -19.98
C ILE A 220 3.38 -1.35 -18.58
N PRO A 221 4.61 -1.84 -18.41
CA PRO A 221 5.23 -1.95 -17.09
C PRO A 221 5.34 -0.56 -16.46
N VAL A 222 5.03 -0.49 -15.16
CA VAL A 222 5.21 0.74 -14.41
C VAL A 222 6.69 0.98 -14.17
N ASN A 223 7.16 2.22 -14.39
CA ASN A 223 8.56 2.59 -14.18
C ASN A 223 8.74 3.31 -12.83
N THR A 224 9.94 3.19 -12.25
CA THR A 224 10.28 3.80 -10.95
C THR A 224 10.21 5.33 -10.99
N SER A 225 10.46 5.96 -12.15
CA SER A 225 10.35 7.41 -12.30
C SER A 225 8.92 7.92 -12.11
N GLU A 226 7.92 7.15 -12.54
CA GLU A 226 6.50 7.49 -12.39
C GLU A 226 6.00 7.21 -10.97
N THR A 227 6.31 6.03 -10.42
CA THR A 227 5.82 5.65 -9.07
C THR A 227 6.63 6.24 -7.95
N ARG A 228 7.86 6.69 -8.22
CA ARG A 228 8.83 7.13 -7.20
C ARG A 228 9.16 6.07 -6.14
N VAL A 229 8.75 4.82 -6.37
CA VAL A 229 9.08 3.65 -5.55
C VAL A 229 9.44 2.48 -6.48
N PRO A 230 10.59 1.83 -6.29
CA PRO A 230 10.95 0.69 -7.11
C PRO A 230 10.02 -0.51 -6.85
N TYR A 231 9.69 -1.20 -7.93
CA TYR A 231 8.88 -2.41 -7.93
C TYR A 231 9.64 -3.57 -8.59
N PHE A 232 9.50 -4.78 -8.05
CA PHE A 232 10.13 -5.98 -8.56
C PHE A 232 9.33 -6.62 -9.71
N ASN A 233 9.39 -6.01 -10.89
CA ASN A 233 8.92 -6.62 -12.15
C ASN A 233 9.97 -7.65 -12.64
N VAL A 234 10.30 -8.65 -11.82
CA VAL A 234 11.37 -9.62 -12.12
C VAL A 234 10.93 -11.06 -11.90
N ASN A 235 11.53 -11.98 -12.64
CA ASN A 235 11.40 -13.40 -12.36
C ASN A 235 12.09 -13.73 -11.03
N PRO A 236 11.41 -14.41 -10.09
CA PRO A 236 11.93 -14.64 -8.76
C PRO A 236 13.13 -15.61 -8.72
N THR A 237 13.28 -16.51 -9.70
CA THR A 237 14.37 -17.49 -9.75
C THR A 237 15.57 -16.97 -10.54
N THR A 238 15.34 -16.41 -11.73
CA THR A 238 16.39 -15.94 -12.65
C THR A 238 16.74 -14.47 -12.46
N LEU A 239 15.93 -13.70 -11.72
CA LEU A 239 16.06 -12.25 -11.53
C LEU A 239 15.98 -11.42 -12.82
N THR A 240 15.54 -12.02 -13.93
CA THR A 240 15.36 -11.30 -15.20
C THR A 240 14.15 -10.38 -15.15
N THR A 241 14.30 -9.14 -15.57
CA THR A 241 13.21 -8.16 -15.61
C THR A 241 12.19 -8.45 -16.72
N TYR A 242 10.92 -8.36 -16.36
CA TYR A 242 9.80 -8.40 -17.28
C TYR A 242 9.61 -7.01 -17.93
N THR A 243 9.89 -6.91 -19.22
CA THR A 243 9.76 -5.67 -20.00
C THR A 243 8.39 -5.53 -20.67
N SER A 244 7.59 -6.61 -20.69
CA SER A 244 6.24 -6.65 -21.26
C SER A 244 5.45 -7.78 -20.61
N VAL A 245 4.12 -7.75 -20.77
CA VAL A 245 3.26 -8.84 -20.31
C VAL A 245 3.55 -10.13 -21.06
N ASP A 246 3.82 -10.09 -22.38
CA ASP A 246 4.24 -11.28 -23.15
C ASP A 246 5.45 -11.97 -22.52
N ARG A 247 6.49 -11.20 -22.20
CA ARG A 247 7.69 -11.73 -21.54
C ARG A 247 7.37 -12.32 -20.17
N TYR A 248 6.53 -11.64 -19.39
CA TYR A 248 6.05 -12.15 -18.10
C TYR A 248 5.35 -13.51 -18.25
N LEU A 249 4.36 -13.61 -19.15
CA LEU A 249 3.55 -14.82 -19.35
C LEU A 249 4.38 -16.00 -19.86
N ARG A 250 5.34 -15.76 -20.77
CA ARG A 250 6.23 -16.82 -21.30
C ARG A 250 7.28 -17.30 -20.30
N GLN A 251 7.62 -16.46 -19.32
CA GLN A 251 8.64 -16.76 -18.31
C GLN A 251 8.02 -17.06 -16.94
N LEU A 252 6.72 -17.38 -16.90
CA LEU A 252 6.09 -17.86 -15.68
C LEU A 252 6.83 -19.10 -15.19
N PRO A 253 7.08 -19.20 -13.88
CA PRO A 253 7.74 -20.37 -13.33
C PRO A 253 6.86 -21.61 -13.53
N THR A 254 7.50 -22.74 -13.83
CA THR A 254 6.82 -24.03 -13.96
C THR A 254 6.40 -24.52 -12.58
N VAL A 255 5.10 -24.67 -12.35
CA VAL A 255 4.57 -25.17 -11.07
C VAL A 255 4.16 -26.64 -11.24
N GLY A 256 5.12 -27.57 -11.09
CA GLY A 256 4.84 -29.00 -10.84
C GLY A 256 3.84 -29.70 -11.76
N GLY A 257 3.72 -29.29 -13.03
CA GLY A 257 2.77 -29.86 -14.00
C GLY A 257 1.36 -29.28 -14.00
N ALA A 258 1.05 -28.33 -13.11
CA ALA A 258 -0.18 -27.54 -13.17
C ALA A 258 -0.09 -26.46 -14.25
N ALA A 259 -1.22 -26.13 -14.86
CA ALA A 259 -1.29 -24.99 -15.78
C ALA A 259 -0.92 -23.69 -15.01
N PRO A 260 -0.06 -22.84 -15.58
CA PRO A 260 0.30 -21.58 -14.93
C PRO A 260 -0.91 -20.64 -15.00
N PHE A 261 -1.58 -20.42 -13.86
CA PHE A 261 -2.63 -19.41 -13.76
C PHE A 261 -2.05 -18.09 -13.25
N VAL A 262 -2.58 -16.99 -13.78
CA VAL A 262 -2.19 -15.64 -13.40
C VAL A 262 -3.39 -14.96 -12.74
N LYS A 263 -3.25 -14.57 -11.48
CA LYS A 263 -4.23 -13.70 -10.84
C LYS A 263 -4.03 -12.28 -11.35
N VAL A 264 -5.09 -11.68 -11.88
CA VAL A 264 -5.17 -10.28 -12.30
C VAL A 264 -6.00 -9.54 -11.28
N GLU A 265 -5.37 -8.60 -10.57
CA GLU A 265 -6.01 -7.83 -9.51
C GLU A 265 -5.89 -6.32 -9.80
N PRO A 266 -6.99 -5.55 -9.69
CA PRO A 266 -6.94 -4.11 -9.78
C PRO A 266 -6.25 -3.56 -8.53
N VAL A 267 -5.29 -2.67 -8.75
CA VAL A 267 -4.51 -2.07 -7.67
C VAL A 267 -4.34 -0.58 -7.86
N LYS A 268 -4.04 0.10 -6.77
CA LYS A 268 -3.62 1.50 -6.78
C LYS A 268 -2.36 1.71 -5.95
N LEU A 269 -1.53 2.67 -6.35
CA LEU A 269 -0.40 3.10 -5.55
C LEU A 269 -0.82 4.28 -4.69
N VAL A 270 -0.48 4.18 -3.41
CA VAL A 270 -0.71 5.25 -2.45
C VAL A 270 0.57 5.56 -1.70
N ARG A 271 0.63 6.74 -1.10
CA ARG A 271 1.71 7.10 -0.20
C ARG A 271 1.24 7.96 0.95
N PHE A 272 2.03 7.95 2.02
CA PHE A 272 1.91 8.88 3.14
C PHE A 272 2.99 9.95 3.02
N GLN A 273 2.61 11.20 3.29
CA GLN A 273 3.50 12.36 3.27
C GLN A 273 3.24 13.22 4.50
N LEU A 274 4.32 13.67 5.15
CA LEU A 274 4.27 14.79 6.08
C LEU A 274 4.54 16.10 5.33
N ARG A 275 3.70 17.11 5.58
CA ARG A 275 3.87 18.47 5.04
C ARG A 275 3.94 19.47 6.18
N THR A 276 4.78 20.49 6.06
CA THR A 276 4.95 21.51 7.09
C THR A 276 3.59 22.11 7.47
N ALA A 277 3.26 22.05 8.76
CA ALA A 277 2.04 22.65 9.30
C ALA A 277 2.24 24.16 9.49
N LYS A 278 1.16 24.86 9.88
CA LYS A 278 1.24 26.28 10.30
C LYS A 278 2.08 26.44 11.57
N THR A 279 2.10 25.43 12.43
CA THR A 279 2.85 25.42 13.68
C THR A 279 4.32 25.05 13.42
N PRO A 280 5.30 25.87 13.82
CA PRO A 280 6.72 25.58 13.63
C PRO A 280 7.11 24.24 14.26
N GLY A 281 7.83 23.41 13.50
CA GLY A 281 8.32 22.10 13.98
C GLY A 281 7.31 20.95 13.91
N LEU A 282 6.07 21.21 13.49
CA LEU A 282 5.04 20.20 13.29
C LEU A 282 4.68 20.05 11.80
N ALA A 283 4.06 18.93 11.47
CA ALA A 283 3.63 18.60 10.12
C ALA A 283 2.21 18.00 10.11
N ASP A 284 1.53 18.09 8.98
CA ASP A 284 0.25 17.44 8.75
C ASP A 284 0.47 16.16 7.92
N LEU A 285 -0.18 15.07 8.32
CA LEU A 285 -0.09 13.78 7.63
C LEU A 285 -1.17 13.68 6.55
N TYR A 286 -0.72 13.51 5.30
CA TYR A 286 -1.59 13.31 4.15
C TYR A 286 -1.49 11.89 3.61
N TRP A 287 -2.64 11.36 3.21
CA TRP A 287 -2.74 10.17 2.37
C TRP A 287 -3.01 10.58 0.92
N GLN A 288 -2.16 10.10 0.03
CA GLN A 288 -2.18 10.44 -1.39
C GLN A 288 -2.29 9.18 -2.26
N GLU A 289 -2.90 9.33 -3.42
CA GLU A 289 -3.05 8.27 -4.42
C GLU A 289 -2.40 8.71 -5.74
N LEU A 290 -1.75 7.79 -6.42
CA LEU A 290 -1.20 8.04 -7.75
C LEU A 290 -2.33 8.03 -8.78
N VAL A 291 -2.62 9.19 -9.36
CA VAL A 291 -3.63 9.40 -10.41
C VAL A 291 -2.95 10.11 -11.58
N ASN A 292 -3.02 9.52 -12.78
CA ASN A 292 -2.45 10.07 -14.01
C ASN A 292 -0.96 10.47 -13.91
N GLY A 293 -0.17 9.72 -13.14
CA GLY A 293 1.27 9.96 -12.96
C GLY A 293 1.62 10.93 -11.83
N GLU A 294 0.65 11.51 -11.15
CA GLU A 294 0.87 12.42 -10.02
C GLU A 294 0.19 11.93 -8.74
N TYR A 295 0.81 12.20 -7.59
CA TYR A 295 0.23 11.88 -6.30
C TYR A 295 -0.72 12.99 -5.86
N VAL A 296 -2.02 12.68 -5.85
CA VAL A 296 -3.11 13.59 -5.50
C VAL A 296 -3.56 13.33 -4.06
N ASP A 297 -3.82 14.39 -3.31
CA ASP A 297 -4.33 14.30 -1.94
C ASP A 297 -5.74 13.71 -1.93
N LYS A 298 -5.93 12.69 -1.08
CA LYS A 298 -7.25 12.10 -0.86
C LYS A 298 -7.83 12.50 0.48
N ALA A 299 -6.99 12.53 1.51
CA ALA A 299 -7.39 12.98 2.85
C ALA A 299 -6.18 13.48 3.64
N GLN A 300 -6.42 14.50 4.48
CA GLN A 300 -5.59 14.76 5.64
C GLN A 300 -6.01 13.78 6.74
N LEU A 301 -5.07 13.01 7.27
CA LEU A 301 -5.36 11.99 8.26
C LEU A 301 -5.27 12.51 9.69
N ILE A 302 -4.29 13.39 9.96
CA ILE A 302 -4.10 14.03 11.26
C ILE A 302 -3.25 15.30 11.08
N ALA A 303 -3.45 16.29 11.94
CA ALA A 303 -2.70 17.54 11.95
C ALA A 303 -1.65 17.58 13.06
N ASN A 304 -0.68 18.50 12.94
CA ASN A 304 0.25 18.87 14.00
C ASN A 304 1.06 17.69 14.61
N VAL A 305 1.65 16.84 13.77
CA VAL A 305 2.48 15.71 14.17
C VAL A 305 3.97 16.00 14.02
N LYS A 306 4.79 15.53 14.97
CA LYS A 306 6.26 15.55 14.89
C LYS A 306 6.79 14.42 14.02
N SER A 307 6.24 13.22 14.15
CA SER A 307 6.71 12.07 13.41
C SER A 307 5.62 11.01 13.21
N VAL A 308 5.79 10.19 12.17
CA VAL A 308 4.95 9.03 11.88
C VAL A 308 5.85 7.84 11.61
N SER A 309 5.64 6.77 12.35
CA SER A 309 6.42 5.55 12.28
C SER A 309 5.57 4.39 11.81
N PHE A 310 5.95 3.77 10.70
CA PHE A 310 5.37 2.52 10.22
C PHE A 310 6.22 1.37 10.73
N THR A 311 5.61 0.43 11.44
CA THR A 311 6.33 -0.65 12.08
C THR A 311 5.77 -2.01 11.70
N ARG A 312 6.65 -3.01 11.55
CA ARG A 312 6.29 -4.43 11.46
C ARG A 312 6.98 -5.16 12.58
N LYS A 313 6.22 -5.84 13.43
CA LYS A 313 6.78 -6.57 14.58
C LYS A 313 7.75 -7.68 14.18
N ALA A 314 7.47 -8.36 13.07
CA ALA A 314 8.33 -9.40 12.53
C ALA A 314 8.19 -9.46 11.00
N ILE A 315 9.27 -9.81 10.31
CA ILE A 315 9.27 -10.04 8.85
C ILE A 315 8.48 -11.29 8.43
N THR A 316 8.11 -12.15 9.37
CA THR A 316 7.25 -13.32 9.16
C THR A 316 5.77 -13.01 9.29
N LEU A 317 5.40 -11.75 9.60
CA LEU A 317 4.03 -11.28 9.70
C LEU A 317 3.77 -10.17 8.65
N PRO A 318 2.72 -10.29 7.82
CA PRO A 318 2.37 -9.28 6.82
C PRO A 318 1.48 -8.18 7.43
N LEU A 319 1.84 -7.69 8.62
CA LEU A 319 1.07 -6.71 9.38
C LEU A 319 1.91 -5.45 9.62
N ILE A 320 1.34 -4.30 9.25
CA ILE A 320 1.94 -2.98 9.43
C ILE A 320 1.11 -2.23 10.46
N SER A 321 1.76 -1.71 11.50
CA SER A 321 1.21 -0.73 12.43
C SER A 321 1.72 0.66 12.08
N MET A 322 0.92 1.68 12.43
CA MET A 322 1.30 3.08 12.33
C MET A 322 1.23 3.70 13.72
N GLU A 323 2.29 4.38 14.10
CA GLU A 323 2.42 5.12 15.36
C GLU A 323 2.68 6.58 15.01
N VAL A 324 2.05 7.50 15.73
CA VAL A 324 2.16 8.94 15.49
C VAL A 324 2.61 9.63 16.77
N GLU A 325 3.56 10.54 16.63
CA GLU A 325 4.06 11.38 17.71
C GLU A 325 3.61 12.83 17.45
N GLN A 326 2.89 13.42 18.40
CA GLN A 326 2.47 14.84 18.39
C GLN A 326 3.45 15.71 19.19
#